data_AF-A0A6P2C5S0-F1
#
_entry.id   AF-A0A6P2C5S0-F1
#
_cell.length_a   1.000
_cell.length_b   1.000
_cell.length_c   1.000
_cell.angle_alpha   90.00
_cell.angle_beta   90.00
_cell.angle_gamma   90.00
#
_symmetry.space_group_name_H-M   'P 1'
#
loop_
_entity.id
_entity.type
_entity.pdbx_description
1 polymer ?
#
loop_
_entity_poly.entity_id
_entity_poly.type
_entity_poly.pdbx_seq_one_letter_code
_entity_poly.pdbx_strand_id
1 'polypeptide(L)'
;MVTTVLASAAAFWRLPHGAWTDLSAVALLSGVSVFLWRVSANMPQLNADGLAGFSANDWLAPVLTYVFLGAYAHLRPPADARRYGQARALATIASLVVNVVTI
;
A
#
# COMPACT_ATOMS: atom_id res chain seq x y z
N MET A 1 -9.37 -2.02 3.75
CA MET A 1 -9.39 -1.72 5.20
C MET A 1 -8.32 -2.48 5.97
N VAL A 2 -8.19 -3.81 5.79
CA VAL A 2 -7.11 -4.60 6.44
C VAL A 2 -5.70 -4.09 6.08
N THR A 3 -5.43 -3.79 4.81
CA THR A 3 -4.14 -3.20 4.37
C THR A 3 -3.80 -1.91 5.12
N THR A 4 -4.78 -1.03 5.34
CA THR A 4 -4.60 0.22 6.09
C THR A 4 -4.17 -0.05 7.52
N VAL A 5 -4.83 -1.00 8.20
CA VAL A 5 -4.52 -1.36 9.58
C VAL A 5 -3.11 -1.94 9.68
N LEU A 6 -2.74 -2.87 8.79
CA LEU A 6 -1.42 -3.48 8.78
C LEU A 6 -0.32 -2.47 8.44
N ALA A 7 -0.55 -1.60 7.45
CA ALA A 7 0.38 -0.54 7.09
C ALA A 7 0.56 0.47 8.25
N SER A 8 -0.52 0.79 8.96
CA SER A 8 -0.49 1.67 10.13
C SER A 8 0.31 1.05 11.27
N ALA A 9 0.10 -0.25 11.56
CA ALA A 9 0.85 -0.97 12.58
C ALA A 9 2.34 -1.04 12.22
N ALA A 10 2.67 -1.32 10.96
CA ALA A 10 4.05 -1.33 10.47
C ALA A 10 4.72 0.05 10.58
N ALA A 11 4.01 1.12 10.22
CA ALA A 11 4.50 2.49 10.34
C ALA A 11 4.71 2.88 11.80
N PHE A 12 3.76 2.57 12.67
CA PHE A 12 3.85 2.85 14.11
C PHE A 12 5.03 2.12 14.76
N TRP A 13 5.27 0.86 14.38
CA TRP A 13 6.40 0.09 14.89
C TRP A 13 7.75 0.61 14.38
N ARG A 14 7.80 1.10 13.14
CA ARG A 14 9.08 1.42 12.48
C ARG A 14 9.51 2.87 12.58
N LEU A 15 8.58 3.81 12.55
CA LEU A 15 8.89 5.24 12.55
C LEU A 15 9.17 5.76 13.97
N PRO A 16 10.01 6.79 14.13
CA PRO A 16 10.29 7.36 15.44
C PRO A 16 9.05 8.05 16.04
N HIS A 17 8.94 8.01 17.37
CA HIS A 17 7.91 8.72 18.12
C HIS A 17 7.96 10.22 17.78
N GLY A 18 6.87 10.77 17.24
CA GLY A 18 6.80 12.16 16.76
C GLY A 18 6.73 12.32 15.24
N ALA A 19 7.01 11.28 14.44
CA ALA A 19 6.85 11.29 12.98
C ALA A 19 5.40 11.11 12.52
N TRP A 20 4.46 11.83 13.17
CA TRP A 20 3.02 11.67 12.98
C TRP A 20 2.59 11.86 11.52
N THR A 21 3.18 12.84 10.83
CA THR A 21 2.82 13.10 9.43
C THR A 21 3.20 11.94 8.51
N ASP A 22 4.36 11.31 8.71
CA ASP A 22 4.81 10.19 7.89
C ASP A 22 4.00 8.93 8.21
N LEU A 23 3.62 8.74 9.47
CA LEU A 23 2.71 7.68 9.89
C LEU A 23 1.34 7.83 9.23
N SER A 24 0.76 9.04 9.30
CA SER A 24 -0.52 9.34 8.65
C SER A 24 -0.43 9.16 7.13
N ALA A 25 0.69 9.56 6.50
CA ALA A 25 0.90 9.36 5.09
C ALA A 25 0.96 7.87 4.72
N VAL A 26 1.71 7.05 5.47
CA VAL A 26 1.77 5.60 5.21
C VAL A 26 0.40 4.96 5.38
N ALA A 27 -0.34 5.30 6.43
CA ALA A 27 -1.69 4.78 6.66
C ALA A 27 -2.66 5.19 5.54
N LEU A 28 -2.78 6.50 5.28
CA LEU A 28 -3.76 7.05 4.34
C LEU A 28 -3.43 6.66 2.90
N LEU A 29 -2.20 6.83 2.44
CA LEU A 29 -1.85 6.55 1.04
C LEU A 29 -1.92 5.05 0.73
N SER A 30 -1.58 4.17 1.67
CA SER A 30 -1.76 2.73 1.48
C SER A 30 -3.24 2.36 1.39
N GLY A 31 -4.07 2.91 2.27
CA GLY A 31 -5.51 2.65 2.24
C GLY A 31 -6.19 3.21 0.99
N VAL A 32 -5.90 4.46 0.65
CA VAL A 32 -6.47 5.17 -0.50
C VAL A 32 -6.02 4.54 -1.82
N SER A 33 -4.75 4.17 -1.97
CA SER A 33 -4.27 3.51 -3.20
C SER A 33 -5.01 2.21 -3.48
N VAL A 34 -5.15 1.35 -2.47
CA VAL A 34 -5.89 0.09 -2.61
C VAL A 34 -7.39 0.33 -2.83
N PHE A 35 -7.99 1.26 -2.10
CA PHE A 35 -9.42 1.58 -2.25
C PHE A 35 -9.74 2.12 -3.64
N LEU A 36 -9.00 3.13 -4.11
CA LEU A 36 -9.18 3.71 -5.43
C LEU A 36 -8.95 2.67 -6.51
N TRP A 37 -7.90 1.86 -6.39
CA TRP A 37 -7.64 0.79 -7.33
C TRP A 37 -8.79 -0.20 -7.41
N ARG A 38 -9.27 -0.69 -6.25
CA ARG A 38 -10.42 -1.61 -6.21
C ARG A 38 -11.68 -1.00 -6.80
N VAL A 39 -11.99 0.26 -6.49
CA VAL A 39 -13.19 0.91 -7.05
C VAL A 39 -13.07 1.10 -8.56
N SER A 40 -11.90 1.48 -9.06
CA SER A 40 -11.68 1.68 -10.50
C SER A 40 -11.60 0.39 -11.29
N ALA A 41 -10.98 -0.64 -10.73
CA ALA A 41 -10.62 -1.85 -11.46
C ALA A 41 -11.53 -3.05 -11.16
N ASN A 42 -12.52 -2.93 -10.26
CA ASN A 42 -13.55 -3.94 -10.08
C ASN A 42 -14.59 -3.91 -11.23
N MET A 43 -14.10 -4.13 -12.46
CA MET A 43 -14.90 -4.29 -13.65
C MET A 43 -14.81 -5.75 -14.12
N PRO A 44 -15.92 -6.38 -14.53
CA PRO A 44 -15.94 -7.77 -14.96
C PRO A 44 -14.92 -8.10 -16.06
N GLN A 45 -14.65 -7.14 -16.96
CA GLN A 45 -13.72 -7.29 -18.07
C GLN A 45 -12.25 -7.38 -17.63
N LEU A 46 -11.88 -6.72 -16.53
CA LEU A 46 -10.51 -6.72 -15.99
C LEU A 46 -10.23 -7.96 -15.15
N ASN A 47 -11.24 -8.49 -14.47
CA ASN A 47 -11.13 -9.72 -13.68
C ASN A 47 -11.24 -10.99 -14.53
N ALA A 48 -11.80 -10.90 -15.74
CA ALA A 48 -11.88 -12.00 -16.71
C ALA A 48 -10.65 -12.04 -17.64
N ASP A 49 -9.46 -11.91 -17.08
CA ASP A 49 -8.19 -11.86 -17.82
C ASP A 49 -7.64 -13.25 -18.20
N GLY A 50 -8.36 -14.33 -17.87
CA GLY A 50 -7.99 -15.71 -18.20
C GLY A 50 -6.86 -16.26 -17.33
N LEU A 51 -6.41 -15.53 -16.30
CA LEU A 51 -5.42 -16.00 -15.34
C LEU A 51 -6.13 -16.79 -14.23
N ALA A 52 -5.93 -18.10 -14.21
CA ALA A 52 -6.53 -18.95 -13.19
C ALA A 52 -5.91 -18.67 -11.81
N GLY A 53 -6.73 -18.20 -10.87
CA GLY A 53 -6.38 -18.05 -9.46
C GLY A 53 -5.95 -16.64 -9.02
N PHE A 54 -5.46 -15.79 -9.93
CA PHE A 54 -5.07 -14.41 -9.61
C PHE A 54 -5.27 -13.49 -10.82
N SER A 55 -5.99 -12.37 -10.66
CA SER A 55 -6.09 -11.39 -11.74
C SER A 55 -4.87 -10.48 -11.77
N ALA A 56 -4.43 -10.07 -12.96
CA ALA A 56 -3.45 -8.99 -13.16
C ALA A 56 -3.84 -7.70 -12.42
N ASN A 57 -5.15 -7.52 -12.21
CA ASN A 57 -5.72 -6.47 -11.39
C ASN A 57 -5.23 -6.52 -9.93
N ASP A 58 -5.27 -7.69 -9.30
CA ASP A 58 -4.89 -7.84 -7.89
C ASP A 58 -3.40 -7.62 -7.68
N TRP A 59 -2.59 -8.00 -8.66
CA TRP A 59 -1.14 -7.79 -8.66
C TRP A 59 -0.74 -6.31 -8.72
N LEU A 60 -1.56 -5.43 -9.28
CA LEU A 60 -1.22 -4.01 -9.41
C LEU A 60 -1.48 -3.21 -8.13
N ALA A 61 -2.38 -3.67 -7.26
CA ALA A 61 -2.67 -3.02 -5.98
C ALA A 61 -1.41 -2.74 -5.12
N PRO A 62 -0.52 -3.72 -4.84
CA PRO A 62 0.71 -3.47 -4.10
C PRO A 62 1.69 -2.54 -4.84
N VAL A 63 1.75 -2.62 -6.18
CA VAL A 63 2.60 -1.74 -7.00
C VAL A 63 2.17 -0.28 -6.81
N LEU A 64 0.87 0.00 -6.88
CA LEU A 64 0.34 1.34 -6.66
C LEU A 64 0.64 1.82 -5.24
N THR A 65 0.43 0.99 -4.22
CA THR A 65 0.81 1.33 -2.84
C THR A 65 2.28 1.72 -2.75
N TYR A 66 3.18 0.95 -3.36
CA TYR A 66 4.60 1.27 -3.37
C TYR A 66 4.87 2.61 -4.08
N VAL A 67 4.28 2.85 -5.25
CA VAL A 67 4.48 4.08 -6.04
C VAL A 67 3.99 5.32 -5.29
N PHE A 68 2.77 5.31 -4.73
CA PHE A 68 2.22 6.45 -4.01
C PHE A 68 3.05 6.85 -2.78
N LEU A 69 3.51 5.86 -2.01
CA LEU A 69 4.40 6.12 -0.87
C LEU A 69 5.77 6.66 -1.31
N GLY A 70 6.27 6.21 -2.47
CA GLY A 70 7.49 6.76 -3.06
C GLY A 70 7.31 8.22 -3.48
N ALA A 71 6.23 8.52 -4.19
CA ALA A 71 5.90 9.88 -4.61
C ALA A 71 5.79 10.82 -3.41
N TYR A 72 5.12 10.40 -2.34
CA TYR A 72 5.07 11.18 -1.09
C TYR A 72 6.47 11.46 -0.54
N ALA A 73 7.35 10.45 -0.46
CA ALA A 73 8.69 10.62 0.09
C ALA A 73 9.56 11.57 -0.75
N HIS A 74 9.32 11.66 -2.06
CA HIS A 74 9.99 12.62 -2.93
C HIS A 74 9.47 14.05 -2.74
N LEU A 75 8.17 14.22 -2.48
CA LEU A 75 7.57 15.53 -2.21
C LEU A 75 7.88 16.04 -0.80
N ARG A 76 7.97 15.12 0.15
CA ARG A 76 8.26 15.42 1.56
C ARG A 76 9.31 14.41 2.05
N PRO A 77 10.60 14.76 1.95
CA PRO A 77 11.68 13.91 2.40
C PRO A 77 11.48 13.50 3.86
N PRO A 78 11.38 12.20 4.16
CA PRO A 78 11.20 11.73 5.53
C PRO A 78 12.47 12.01 6.35
N ALA A 79 12.29 12.31 7.64
CA ALA A 79 13.40 12.60 8.55
C ALA A 79 14.38 11.42 8.71
N ASP A 80 13.87 10.18 8.60
CA ASP A 80 14.68 8.95 8.52
C ASP A 80 14.26 8.14 7.28
N ALA A 81 14.97 8.35 6.18
CA ALA A 81 14.68 7.70 4.90
C ALA A 81 14.77 6.17 4.96
N ARG A 82 15.63 5.61 5.81
CA ARG A 82 15.79 4.16 5.95
C ARG A 82 14.57 3.55 6.63
N ARG A 83 14.14 4.11 7.76
CA ARG A 83 12.95 3.62 8.48
C ARG A 83 11.69 3.81 7.66
N TYR A 84 11.56 4.93 6.96
CA TYR A 84 10.45 5.15 6.03
C TYR A 84 10.44 4.12 4.90
N GLY A 85 11.59 3.85 4.28
CA GLY A 85 11.72 2.82 3.25
C GLY A 85 11.28 1.44 3.72
N GLN A 86 11.60 1.08 4.96
CA GLN A 86 11.16 -0.17 5.59
C GLN A 86 9.65 -0.20 5.84
N ALA A 87 9.06 0.90 6.35
CA ALA A 87 7.61 1.01 6.52
C ALA A 87 6.86 0.90 5.19
N ARG A 88 7.38 1.55 4.13
CA ARG A 88 6.87 1.46 2.75
C ARG A 88 6.91 0.03 2.21
N ALA A 89 8.03 -0.68 2.42
CA ALA A 89 8.16 -2.07 2.00
C ALA A 89 7.14 -2.97 2.75
N LEU A 90 7.00 -2.80 4.06
CA LEU A 90 6.03 -3.55 4.87
C LEU A 90 4.59 -3.28 4.44
N ALA A 91 4.23 -2.03 4.17
CA ALA A 91 2.90 -1.67 3.65
C ALA A 91 2.62 -2.29 2.28
N THR A 92 3.64 -2.38 1.43
CA THR A 92 3.55 -3.03 0.11
C THR A 92 3.33 -4.54 0.25
N ILE A 93 4.07 -5.20 1.14
CA ILE A 93 3.89 -6.63 1.45
C ILE A 93 2.50 -6.89 2.02
N ALA A 94 2.03 -6.05 2.95
CA ALA A 94 0.67 -6.16 3.47
C ALA A 94 -0.39 -5.99 2.38
N SER A 95 -0.17 -5.05 1.44
CA SER A 95 -1.06 -4.87 0.28
C SER A 95 -1.08 -6.10 -0.63
N LEU A 96 0.08 -6.72 -0.88
CA LEU A 96 0.20 -7.94 -1.67
C LEU A 96 -0.59 -9.10 -1.02
N VAL A 97 -0.35 -9.36 0.26
CA VAL A 97 -1.01 -10.46 0.98
C VAL A 97 -2.53 -10.27 0.99
N VAL A 98 -3.00 -9.05 1.28
CA VAL A 98 -4.44 -8.79 1.38
C VAL A 98 -5.14 -8.84 0.03
N ASN A 99 -4.51 -8.37 -1.04
CA ASN A 99 -5.17 -8.27 -2.35
C ASN A 99 -4.96 -9.50 -3.24
N VAL A 100 -3.83 -10.19 -3.13
CA VAL A 100 -3.51 -11.34 -3.99
C VAL A 100 -3.76 -12.67 -3.30
N VAL A 101 -3.46 -12.79 -2.00
CA VAL A 101 -3.52 -14.10 -1.31
C VAL A 101 -4.88 -14.36 -0.66
N THR A 102 -5.60 -13.31 -0.27
CA THR A 102 -6.82 -13.42 0.54
C THR A 102 -8.10 -13.35 -0.31
N ILE A 103 -8.02 -12.87 -1.55
CA ILE A 103 -9.15 -12.83 -2.51
C ILE A 103 -9.06 -14.05 -3.41
#